data_AF-A0A9D1H7U8-F1
#
_entry.id   AF-A0A9D1H7U8-F1
#
_cell.length_a   1.000
_cell.length_b   1.000
_cell.length_c   1.000
_cell.angle_alpha   90.00
_cell.angle_beta   90.00
_cell.angle_gamma   90.00
#
_symmetry.space_group_name_H-M   'P 1'
#
loop_
_entity.id
_entity.type
_entity.pdbx_description
1 polymer ?
#
loop_
_entity_poly.entity_id
_entity_poly.type
_entity_poly.pdbx_seq_one_letter_code
_entity_poly.pdbx_strand_id
1 'polypeptide(L)'
;MANFQMTITEAGLNLIAAGMDGDTICFTKFIMGDSAYSGDLTQVTSVITPKFTLPIGQITRRDNQVTIKGILTFRLVPTGFTWRELGLFVKDPAGGSDILYAYGNAGEEGDYIPGADETTLNERVLQLTVAVSSASEVTAEIGGSGIFVTYEEMNAALDDLGLVVLNHAKSGSVHQFTGLDGREGLLLGRFLATDRFADGDTATIDGTVYQMQTTDGNPLEDGMFTTGAGVEMVIDTGAKLLNFKAGGGLTKSKLALANATEDTVFNGKTFYAGDRTLRTGRALSTKTTAAARDILSGKTAYNELGRLITGTGRTVLAGSIGPTIEYKTYTIPYGNNLGKPKAILAYFNVWVDGYATPGQQPSFSPYFFRGAVSGQLNGLSTAVSGTMRNQNQSSANTTLTINSDSFSVTFSKYDYVAGSEFCYICIW
;
A
#
# COMPACT_ATOMS: atom_id res chain seq x y z
N MET A 1 19.36 55.41 -28.29
CA MET A 1 18.94 55.27 -26.89
C MET A 1 19.82 56.17 -26.07
N ALA A 2 19.26 56.83 -25.06
CA ALA A 2 20.00 57.66 -24.11
C ALA A 2 21.22 56.86 -23.61
N ASN A 3 22.41 57.41 -23.82
CA ASN A 3 23.65 56.77 -23.47
C ASN A 3 24.08 57.23 -22.07
N PHE A 4 23.77 56.44 -21.06
CA PHE A 4 24.12 56.79 -19.68
C PHE A 4 25.54 56.36 -19.36
N GLN A 5 26.42 57.32 -19.07
CA GLN A 5 27.65 57.04 -18.34
C GLN A 5 27.33 56.99 -16.85
N MET A 6 27.16 55.77 -16.32
CA MET A 6 26.85 55.56 -14.91
C MET A 6 28.08 55.75 -14.03
N THR A 7 27.93 56.53 -12.97
CA THR A 7 28.96 56.83 -11.98
C THR A 7 28.51 56.35 -10.61
N ILE A 8 29.37 55.65 -9.87
CA ILE A 8 29.09 55.27 -8.48
C ILE A 8 29.22 56.53 -7.62
N THR A 9 28.22 56.80 -6.79
CA THR A 9 28.23 57.96 -5.89
C THR A 9 29.20 57.73 -4.73
N GLU A 10 29.56 58.79 -4.01
CA GLU A 10 30.34 58.68 -2.78
C GLU A 10 29.67 57.75 -1.75
N ALA A 11 28.33 57.86 -1.62
CA ALA A 11 27.56 56.97 -0.77
C ALA A 11 27.60 55.50 -1.24
N GLY A 12 27.52 55.27 -2.56
CA GLY A 12 27.65 53.92 -3.14
C GLY A 12 29.05 53.33 -2.94
N LEU A 13 30.11 54.13 -3.07
CA LEU A 13 31.49 53.72 -2.79
C LEU A 13 31.67 53.34 -1.33
N ASN A 14 31.09 54.12 -0.40
CA ASN A 14 31.12 53.80 1.03
C ASN A 14 30.43 52.46 1.33
N LEU A 15 29.34 52.14 0.64
CA LEU A 15 28.65 50.84 0.77
C LEU A 15 29.46 49.69 0.18
N ILE A 16 30.19 49.90 -0.92
CA ILE A 16 31.12 48.89 -1.46
C ILE A 16 32.23 48.60 -0.45
N ALA A 17 32.79 49.64 0.17
CA ALA A 17 33.83 49.52 1.18
C ALA A 17 33.31 48.78 2.43
N ALA A 18 32.12 49.11 2.93
CA ALA A 18 31.47 48.39 4.03
C ALA A 18 31.17 46.92 3.64
N GLY A 19 30.74 46.68 2.41
CA GLY A 19 30.49 45.33 1.89
C GLY A 19 31.75 44.44 1.81
N MET A 20 32.96 44.98 1.99
CA MET A 20 34.18 44.17 2.14
C MET A 20 34.24 43.41 3.47
N ASP A 21 33.41 43.80 4.46
CA ASP A 21 33.29 43.12 5.76
C ASP A 21 32.24 41.99 5.77
N GLY A 22 31.60 41.71 4.62
CA GLY A 22 30.64 40.61 4.44
C GLY A 22 29.16 41.03 4.53
N ASP A 23 28.87 42.33 4.61
CA ASP A 23 27.50 42.85 4.68
C ASP A 23 26.70 42.63 3.38
N THR A 24 25.38 42.53 3.53
CA THR A 24 24.44 42.35 2.42
C THR A 24 24.12 43.69 1.73
N ILE A 25 24.33 43.76 0.42
CA ILE A 25 23.83 44.87 -0.42
C ILE A 25 22.49 44.45 -1.03
N CYS A 26 21.42 45.19 -0.69
CA CYS A 26 20.08 44.95 -1.24
C CYS A 26 19.66 46.09 -2.17
N PHE A 27 19.57 45.83 -3.48
CA PHE A 27 19.08 46.81 -4.45
C PHE A 27 17.54 46.90 -4.41
N THR A 28 16.98 48.11 -4.43
CA THR A 28 15.54 48.31 -4.21
C THR A 28 14.79 48.76 -5.45
N LYS A 29 15.33 49.72 -6.21
CA LYS A 29 14.65 50.34 -7.36
C LYS A 29 15.59 51.14 -8.24
N PHE A 30 15.11 51.43 -9.45
CA PHE A 30 15.59 52.53 -10.27
C PHE A 30 14.69 53.75 -10.10
N ILE A 31 15.26 54.94 -10.18
CA ILE A 31 14.51 56.20 -10.33
C ILE A 31 14.97 56.90 -11.60
N MET A 32 14.01 57.28 -12.43
CA MET A 32 14.20 57.99 -13.69
C MET A 32 13.80 59.45 -13.53
N GLY A 33 14.54 60.36 -14.16
CA GLY A 33 14.27 61.81 -14.13
C GLY A 33 14.60 62.54 -15.45
N ASP A 34 14.35 63.85 -15.50
CA ASP A 34 14.47 64.69 -16.71
C ASP A 34 15.42 65.90 -16.61
N SER A 35 16.23 65.99 -15.56
CA SER A 35 17.21 67.08 -15.42
C SER A 35 18.42 66.84 -16.31
N ALA A 36 18.90 67.90 -16.98
CA ALA A 36 20.21 67.92 -17.63
C ALA A 36 21.26 68.41 -16.63
N TYR A 37 21.68 67.54 -15.71
CA TYR A 37 22.62 67.90 -14.65
C TYR A 37 24.07 67.83 -15.15
N SER A 38 24.84 68.89 -14.88
CA SER A 38 26.23 69.05 -15.34
C SER A 38 27.24 69.20 -14.20
N GLY A 39 26.85 68.92 -12.95
CA GLY A 39 27.75 68.95 -11.80
C GLY A 39 28.50 67.63 -11.60
N ASP A 40 29.21 67.52 -10.47
CA ASP A 40 29.89 66.27 -10.11
C ASP A 40 28.86 65.18 -9.80
N LEU A 41 28.87 64.11 -10.60
CA LEU A 41 27.95 62.97 -10.45
C LEU A 41 28.25 62.14 -9.19
N THR A 42 29.49 62.16 -8.70
CA THR A 42 29.88 61.40 -7.50
C THR A 42 29.23 61.96 -6.23
N GLN A 43 28.92 63.26 -6.22
CA GLN A 43 28.35 63.99 -5.08
C GLN A 43 26.80 63.98 -5.06
N VAL A 44 26.17 63.34 -6.04
CA VAL A 44 24.71 63.29 -6.14
C VAL A 44 24.15 62.31 -5.09
N THR A 45 23.17 62.75 -4.32
CA THR A 45 22.53 61.96 -3.26
C THR A 45 21.10 61.53 -3.58
N SER A 46 20.49 62.13 -4.61
CA SER A 46 19.16 61.79 -5.11
C SER A 46 19.02 62.17 -6.59
N VAL A 47 18.08 61.53 -7.29
CA VAL A 47 17.68 61.98 -8.64
C VAL A 47 17.04 63.36 -8.50
N ILE A 48 17.49 64.33 -9.31
CA ILE A 48 17.20 65.77 -9.09
C ILE A 48 15.75 66.08 -9.45
N THR A 49 15.26 65.52 -10.55
CA THR A 49 13.87 65.68 -11.00
C THR A 49 13.22 64.32 -11.26
N PRO A 50 12.86 63.57 -10.20
CA PRO A 50 12.30 62.23 -10.36
C PRO A 50 10.93 62.28 -11.05
N LYS A 51 10.75 61.42 -12.05
CA LYS A 51 9.51 61.28 -12.84
C LYS A 51 8.89 59.91 -12.73
N PHE A 52 9.71 58.87 -12.62
CA PHE A 52 9.21 57.51 -12.59
C PHE A 52 10.11 56.61 -11.74
N THR A 53 9.49 55.83 -10.86
CA THR A 53 10.16 54.76 -10.13
C THR A 53 9.99 53.46 -10.91
N LEU A 54 11.08 52.94 -11.43
CA LEU A 54 11.10 51.69 -12.17
C LEU A 54 11.56 50.57 -11.23
N PRO A 55 10.71 49.58 -10.92
CA PRO A 55 11.12 48.50 -10.04
C PRO A 55 12.13 47.56 -10.69
N ILE A 56 12.84 46.80 -9.86
CA ILE A 56 13.77 45.77 -10.32
C ILE A 56 12.98 44.51 -10.68
N GLY A 57 13.18 44.00 -11.89
CA GLY A 57 12.60 42.74 -12.36
C GLY A 57 13.53 41.54 -12.21
N GLN A 58 14.85 41.76 -12.35
CA GLN A 58 15.84 40.67 -12.27
C GLN A 58 17.18 41.20 -11.77
N ILE A 59 17.90 40.35 -11.05
CA ILE A 59 19.30 40.55 -10.68
C ILE A 59 20.11 39.31 -11.06
N THR A 60 21.27 39.50 -11.65
CA THR A 60 22.20 38.42 -12.01
C THR A 60 23.61 38.82 -11.60
N ARG A 61 24.28 37.97 -10.83
CA ARG A 61 25.65 38.21 -10.39
C ARG A 61 26.64 37.40 -11.22
N ARG A 62 27.77 38.04 -11.57
CA ARG A 62 28.97 37.40 -12.11
C ARG A 62 30.18 38.02 -11.43
N ASP A 63 30.84 37.26 -10.55
CA ASP A 63 32.00 37.68 -9.77
C ASP A 63 31.78 38.99 -9.00
N ASN A 64 32.54 40.03 -9.34
CA ASN A 64 32.52 41.37 -8.77
C ASN A 64 31.57 42.32 -9.51
N GLN A 65 30.70 41.80 -10.36
CA GLN A 65 29.70 42.58 -11.10
C GLN A 65 28.31 42.02 -10.90
N VAL A 66 27.35 42.93 -10.83
CA VAL A 66 25.93 42.62 -10.72
C VAL A 66 25.22 43.33 -11.85
N THR A 67 24.45 42.56 -12.60
CA THR A 67 23.56 43.06 -13.65
C THR A 67 22.15 43.12 -13.08
N ILE A 68 21.58 44.32 -13.05
CA ILE A 68 20.22 44.59 -12.58
C ILE A 68 19.39 44.96 -13.81
N LYS A 69 18.20 44.37 -13.94
CA LYS A 69 17.26 44.66 -15.01
C LYS A 69 15.93 45.18 -14.48
N GLY A 70 15.35 46.13 -15.21
CA GLY A 70 13.98 46.62 -15.03
C GLY A 70 13.27 46.67 -16.38
N ILE A 71 11.96 46.46 -16.39
CA ILE A 71 11.13 46.56 -17.59
C ILE A 71 10.30 47.85 -17.50
N LEU A 72 10.59 48.80 -18.38
CA LEU A 72 9.84 50.03 -18.51
C LEU A 72 8.69 49.82 -19.50
N THR A 73 7.49 49.61 -18.98
CA THR A 73 6.26 49.59 -19.78
C THR A 73 5.68 51.01 -19.85
N PHE A 74 5.57 51.59 -21.05
CA PHE A 74 5.21 53.01 -21.22
C PHE A 74 3.81 53.34 -20.67
N ARG A 75 2.88 52.38 -20.66
CA ARG A 75 1.55 52.54 -20.04
C ARG A 75 1.58 52.81 -18.53
N LEU A 76 2.69 52.48 -17.85
CA LEU A 76 2.84 52.73 -16.42
C LEU A 76 3.41 54.12 -16.13
N VAL A 77 3.91 54.84 -17.15
CA VAL A 77 4.45 56.19 -17.02
C VAL A 77 3.28 57.19 -17.07
N PRO A 78 2.96 57.92 -15.97
CA PRO A 78 1.76 58.76 -15.93
C PRO A 78 1.82 59.95 -16.90
N THR A 79 2.99 60.59 -17.01
CA THR A 79 3.21 61.74 -17.89
C THR A 79 4.52 61.54 -18.64
N GLY A 80 4.50 61.72 -19.96
CA GLY A 80 5.70 61.57 -20.78
C GLY A 80 6.79 62.58 -20.39
N PHE A 81 8.05 62.16 -20.48
CA PHE A 81 9.20 62.97 -20.09
C PHE A 81 10.43 62.61 -20.91
N THR A 82 11.36 63.56 -21.07
CA THR A 82 12.67 63.29 -21.68
C THR A 82 13.56 62.66 -20.62
N TRP A 83 13.80 61.35 -20.71
CA TRP A 83 14.59 60.60 -19.75
C TRP A 83 16.07 60.98 -19.85
N ARG A 84 16.55 61.68 -18.81
CA ARG A 84 17.91 62.22 -18.71
C ARG A 84 18.63 61.78 -17.45
N GLU A 85 17.94 61.27 -16.45
CA GLU A 85 18.53 60.82 -15.18
C GLU A 85 18.21 59.36 -14.90
N LEU A 86 19.18 58.60 -14.43
CA LEU A 86 18.98 57.23 -13.92
C LEU A 86 19.72 57.08 -12.59
N GLY A 87 18.98 56.83 -11.52
CA GLY A 87 19.52 56.45 -10.22
C GLY A 87 19.23 55.00 -9.89
N LEU A 88 20.23 54.25 -9.41
CA LEU A 88 20.08 52.92 -8.83
C LEU A 88 20.16 53.04 -7.30
N PHE A 89 19.18 52.50 -6.59
CA PHE A 89 19.07 52.62 -5.13
C PHE A 89 19.29 51.29 -4.43
N VAL A 90 19.84 51.39 -3.22
CA VAL A 90 20.06 50.28 -2.29
C VAL A 90 19.44 50.60 -0.94
N LYS A 91 19.01 49.57 -0.23
CA LYS A 91 18.45 49.70 1.11
C LYS A 91 19.53 50.20 2.08
N ASP A 92 19.19 51.17 2.92
CA ASP A 92 20.07 51.61 3.99
C ASP A 92 20.16 50.50 5.06
N PRO A 93 21.36 49.95 5.35
CA PRO A 93 21.54 48.94 6.39
C PRO A 93 21.15 49.44 7.78
N ALA A 94 21.18 50.76 8.03
CA ALA A 94 20.74 51.36 9.30
C ALA A 94 19.21 51.53 9.40
N GLY A 95 18.44 51.15 8.36
CA GLY A 95 16.99 51.26 8.32
C GLY A 95 16.47 52.66 7.98
N GLY A 96 17.31 53.55 7.47
CA GLY A 96 16.91 54.85 6.93
C GLY A 96 16.31 54.77 5.53
N SER A 97 16.31 55.90 4.83
CA SER A 97 15.85 55.96 3.43
C SER A 97 16.86 55.30 2.49
N ASP A 98 16.39 54.68 1.42
CA ASP A 98 17.26 54.08 0.40
C ASP A 98 18.35 55.07 -0.07
N ILE A 99 19.55 54.53 -0.23
CA ILE A 99 20.76 55.27 -0.60
C ILE A 99 20.93 55.20 -2.11
N LEU A 100 21.22 56.34 -2.74
CA LEU A 100 21.57 56.39 -4.17
C LEU A 100 22.96 55.79 -4.38
N TYR A 101 23.01 54.61 -4.98
CA TYR A 101 24.22 53.82 -5.17
C TYR A 101 25.01 54.26 -6.42
N ALA A 102 24.30 54.41 -7.54
CA ALA A 102 24.89 54.86 -8.80
C ALA A 102 23.94 55.82 -9.49
N TYR A 103 24.51 56.81 -10.17
CA TYR A 103 23.79 57.85 -10.87
C TYR A 103 24.39 58.09 -12.25
N GLY A 104 23.52 58.23 -13.25
CA GLY A 104 23.88 58.60 -14.61
C GLY A 104 23.01 59.75 -15.10
N ASN A 105 23.61 60.62 -15.90
CA ASN A 105 22.91 61.67 -16.60
C ASN A 105 23.23 61.61 -18.10
N ALA A 106 22.22 61.67 -18.96
CA ALA A 106 22.37 61.65 -20.42
C ALA A 106 22.50 63.07 -21.02
N GLY A 107 22.46 64.13 -20.19
CA GLY A 107 22.53 65.51 -20.64
C GLY A 107 21.44 65.84 -21.66
N GLU A 108 21.85 66.42 -22.78
CA GLU A 108 20.94 66.72 -23.90
C GLU A 108 20.57 65.48 -24.73
N GLU A 109 21.25 64.34 -24.57
CA GLU A 109 21.03 63.10 -25.32
C GLU A 109 19.93 62.20 -24.72
N GLY A 110 19.01 62.79 -23.94
CA GLY A 110 17.90 62.07 -23.33
C GLY A 110 16.89 61.54 -24.35
N ASP A 111 16.32 60.37 -24.08
CA ASP A 111 15.27 59.78 -24.90
C ASP A 111 13.89 60.21 -24.37
N TYR A 112 12.97 60.57 -25.26
CA TYR A 112 11.58 60.78 -24.85
C TYR A 112 10.89 59.45 -24.52
N ILE A 113 10.35 59.36 -23.30
CA ILE A 113 9.48 58.28 -22.84
C ILE A 113 8.04 58.81 -22.86
N PRO A 114 7.16 58.26 -23.71
CA PRO A 114 5.77 58.71 -23.78
C PRO A 114 4.99 58.28 -22.53
N GLY A 115 3.99 59.08 -22.17
CA GLY A 115 3.07 58.79 -21.06
C GLY A 115 1.95 57.82 -21.46
N ALA A 116 1.19 57.37 -20.46
CA ALA A 116 0.11 56.39 -20.61
C ALA A 116 -1.03 56.83 -21.54
N ASP A 117 -1.25 58.14 -21.66
CA ASP A 117 -2.29 58.73 -22.52
C ASP A 117 -1.84 58.92 -23.98
N GLU A 118 -0.58 58.59 -24.30
CA GLU A 118 -0.06 58.65 -25.66
C GLU A 118 -0.27 57.30 -26.39
N THR A 119 -0.41 57.35 -27.71
CA THR A 119 -0.77 56.17 -28.52
C THR A 119 0.36 55.13 -28.68
N THR A 120 1.52 55.38 -28.11
CA THR A 120 2.70 54.52 -28.25
C THR A 120 2.69 53.44 -27.18
N LEU A 121 2.40 52.21 -27.60
CA LEU A 121 2.52 51.03 -26.74
C LEU A 121 3.87 50.38 -27.01
N ASN A 122 4.80 50.53 -26.07
CA ASN A 122 6.10 49.93 -26.16
C ASN A 122 6.63 49.57 -24.77
N GLU A 123 7.63 48.70 -24.74
CA GLU A 123 8.35 48.31 -23.56
C GLU A 123 9.85 48.43 -23.82
N ARG A 124 10.60 48.79 -22.80
CA ARG A 124 12.06 48.84 -22.88
C ARG A 124 12.66 48.05 -21.73
N VAL A 125 13.60 47.16 -22.06
CA VAL A 125 14.44 46.49 -21.06
C VAL A 125 15.59 47.42 -20.71
N LEU A 126 15.63 47.85 -19.46
CA LEU A 126 16.77 48.55 -18.89
C LEU A 126 17.69 47.52 -18.26
N GLN A 127 18.95 47.52 -18.64
CA GLN A 127 19.98 46.67 -18.07
C GLN A 127 21.14 47.53 -17.60
N LEU A 128 21.46 47.43 -16.31
CA LEU A 128 22.58 48.14 -15.70
C LEU A 128 23.52 47.13 -15.03
N THR A 129 24.80 47.18 -15.38
CA THR A 129 25.85 46.42 -14.70
C THR A 129 26.66 47.35 -13.80
N VAL A 130 26.75 47.03 -12.51
CA VAL A 130 27.55 47.77 -11.52
C VAL A 130 28.56 46.85 -10.84
N ALA A 131 29.66 47.44 -10.40
CA ALA A 131 30.67 46.73 -9.61
C ALA A 131 30.20 46.59 -8.16
N VAL A 132 30.47 45.44 -7.54
CA VAL A 132 30.24 45.14 -6.12
C VAL A 132 31.47 44.46 -5.54
N SER A 133 31.62 44.44 -4.22
CA SER A 133 32.67 43.63 -3.56
C SER A 133 32.38 42.14 -3.77
N SER A 134 33.43 41.35 -4.01
CA SER A 134 33.31 39.89 -4.13
C SER A 134 32.87 39.20 -2.84
N ALA A 135 33.12 39.83 -1.69
CA ALA A 135 32.80 39.29 -0.36
C ALA A 135 31.36 39.56 0.10
N SER A 136 30.66 40.53 -0.50
CA SER A 136 29.30 40.89 -0.10
C SER A 136 28.27 39.86 -0.55
N GLU A 137 27.24 39.61 0.26
CA GLU A 137 26.00 39.02 -0.25
C GLU A 137 25.23 40.09 -1.04
N VAL A 138 24.65 39.74 -2.20
CA VAL A 138 23.90 40.70 -3.02
C VAL A 138 22.50 40.16 -3.27
N THR A 139 21.50 40.98 -2.95
CA THR A 139 20.08 40.70 -3.13
C THR A 139 19.38 41.87 -3.83
N ALA A 140 18.12 41.68 -4.24
CA ALA A 140 17.27 42.75 -4.73
C ALA A 140 15.83 42.57 -4.27
N GLU A 141 15.15 43.68 -3.99
CA GLU A 141 13.70 43.71 -3.81
C GLU A 141 13.05 43.66 -5.21
N ILE A 142 12.62 42.46 -5.61
CA ILE A 142 11.90 42.25 -6.86
C ILE A 142 10.42 42.62 -6.66
N GLY A 143 9.89 43.53 -7.46
CA GLY A 143 8.51 44.00 -7.29
C GLY A 143 7.92 44.72 -8.51
N GLY A 144 6.62 45.03 -8.46
CA GLY A 144 5.89 45.77 -9.50
C GLY A 144 4.78 44.99 -10.19
N SER A 145 3.65 45.66 -10.46
CA SER A 145 2.57 45.13 -11.30
C SER A 145 3.01 45.20 -12.77
N GLY A 146 3.54 44.10 -13.30
CA GLY A 146 4.11 44.03 -14.66
C GLY A 146 5.42 43.26 -14.76
N ILE A 147 5.86 42.53 -13.72
CA ILE A 147 6.92 41.54 -13.86
C ILE A 147 6.33 40.37 -14.68
N PHE A 148 6.58 40.39 -15.98
CA PHE A 148 6.28 39.27 -16.86
C PHE A 148 7.51 38.37 -16.94
N VAL A 149 7.31 37.07 -16.77
CA VAL A 149 8.31 36.08 -17.18
C VAL A 149 8.47 36.23 -18.69
N THR A 150 9.70 36.42 -19.17
CA THR A 150 9.92 36.47 -20.63
C THR A 150 9.50 35.13 -21.24
N TYR A 151 9.12 35.13 -22.52
CA TYR A 151 8.81 33.88 -23.22
C TYR A 151 9.99 32.89 -23.15
N GLU A 152 11.22 33.41 -23.16
CA GLU A 152 12.45 32.62 -22.98
C GLU A 152 12.54 31.99 -21.59
N GLU A 153 12.33 32.76 -20.51
CA GLU A 153 12.34 32.24 -19.14
C GLU A 153 11.20 31.25 -18.87
N MET A 154 10.01 31.50 -19.45
CA MET A 154 8.88 30.58 -19.35
C MET A 154 9.19 29.28 -20.09
N ASN A 155 9.73 29.35 -21.31
CA ASN A 155 10.12 28.18 -22.06
C ASN A 155 11.24 27.40 -21.38
N ALA A 156 12.25 28.10 -20.85
CA ALA A 156 13.32 27.45 -20.08
C ALA A 156 12.75 26.69 -18.87
N ALA A 157 11.79 27.28 -18.15
CA ALA A 157 11.13 26.62 -17.03
C ALA A 157 10.25 25.43 -17.47
N LEU A 158 9.56 25.54 -18.60
CA LEU A 158 8.76 24.44 -19.17
C LEU A 158 9.64 23.29 -19.70
N ASP A 159 10.80 23.61 -20.28
CA ASP A 159 11.79 22.63 -20.72
C ASP A 159 12.43 21.92 -19.52
N ASP A 160 12.68 22.63 -18.42
CA ASP A 160 13.22 22.07 -17.17
C ASP A 160 12.26 21.06 -16.51
N LEU A 161 10.94 21.19 -16.72
CA LEU A 161 9.96 20.18 -16.26
C LEU A 161 10.15 18.81 -16.92
N GLY A 162 10.96 18.70 -17.97
CA GLY A 162 11.35 17.43 -18.58
C GLY A 162 10.17 16.66 -19.20
N LEU A 163 9.08 17.34 -19.56
CA LEU A 163 7.93 16.72 -20.21
C LEU A 163 8.28 16.37 -21.67
N VAL A 164 7.99 15.13 -22.05
CA VAL A 164 8.18 14.61 -23.40
C VAL A 164 6.88 13.96 -23.87
N VAL A 165 6.34 14.46 -24.99
CA VAL A 165 5.19 13.83 -25.65
C VAL A 165 5.72 12.84 -26.68
N LEU A 166 5.46 11.56 -26.45
CA LEU A 166 5.92 10.47 -27.30
C LEU A 166 4.81 10.02 -28.25
N ASN A 167 5.20 9.70 -29.48
CA ASN A 167 4.36 8.90 -30.36
C ASN A 167 4.42 7.44 -29.91
N HIS A 168 3.33 6.70 -30.10
CA HIS A 168 3.27 5.29 -29.75
C HIS A 168 2.75 4.49 -30.95
N ALA A 169 3.41 3.36 -31.22
CA ALA A 169 2.96 2.31 -32.10
C ALA A 169 3.24 0.96 -31.44
N LYS A 170 2.63 -0.11 -31.96
CA LYS A 170 2.95 -1.48 -31.54
C LYS A 170 3.24 -2.34 -32.76
N SER A 171 4.30 -3.13 -32.70
CA SER A 171 4.66 -4.11 -33.72
C SER A 171 4.94 -5.46 -33.05
N GLY A 172 4.05 -6.43 -33.28
CA GLY A 172 4.06 -7.68 -32.51
C GLY A 172 3.89 -7.42 -31.01
N SER A 173 4.88 -7.85 -30.22
CA SER A 173 4.94 -7.64 -28.76
C SER A 173 5.87 -6.51 -28.34
N VAL A 174 6.19 -5.58 -29.25
CA VAL A 174 7.05 -4.43 -28.96
C VAL A 174 6.26 -3.13 -29.08
N HIS A 175 6.14 -2.41 -27.97
CA HIS A 175 5.67 -1.04 -27.91
C HIS A 175 6.80 -0.10 -28.36
N GLN A 176 6.58 0.61 -29.46
CA GLN A 176 7.55 1.49 -30.08
C GLN A 176 7.16 2.94 -29.76
N PHE A 177 7.96 3.58 -28.93
CA PHE A 177 7.85 5.01 -28.65
C PHE A 177 8.85 5.78 -29.50
N THR A 178 8.46 6.96 -29.98
CA THR A 178 9.38 7.88 -30.66
C THR A 178 9.19 9.33 -30.24
N GLY A 179 10.24 10.14 -30.40
CA GLY A 179 10.24 11.57 -30.05
C GLY A 179 10.91 11.89 -28.72
N LEU A 180 11.88 11.07 -28.27
CA LEU A 180 12.73 11.44 -27.14
C LEU A 180 13.80 12.46 -27.57
N ASP A 181 14.15 12.47 -28.85
CA ASP A 181 15.01 13.47 -29.50
C ASP A 181 16.36 13.68 -28.78
N GLY A 182 16.92 12.61 -28.23
CA GLY A 182 18.21 12.63 -27.55
C GLY A 182 18.21 13.28 -26.16
N ARG A 183 17.04 13.58 -25.58
CA ARG A 183 16.93 14.08 -24.20
C ARG A 183 17.45 13.03 -23.22
N GLU A 184 18.14 13.49 -22.18
CA GLU A 184 18.75 12.64 -21.16
C GLU A 184 18.26 12.99 -19.75
N GLY A 185 18.39 12.03 -18.82
CA GLY A 185 18.01 12.18 -17.42
C GLY A 185 16.69 11.49 -17.06
N LEU A 186 16.03 12.02 -16.02
CA LEU A 186 14.71 11.61 -15.58
C LEU A 186 13.66 12.53 -16.20
N LEU A 187 12.77 11.98 -17.02
CA LEU A 187 11.82 12.74 -17.82
C LEU A 187 10.39 12.25 -17.59
N LEU A 188 9.41 13.13 -17.74
CA LEU A 188 7.99 12.78 -17.71
C LEU A 188 7.53 12.47 -19.14
N GLY A 189 7.25 11.21 -19.44
CA GLY A 189 6.71 10.77 -20.71
C GLY A 189 5.19 10.76 -20.72
N ARG A 190 4.58 11.29 -21.79
CA ARG A 190 3.14 11.17 -22.06
C ARG A 190 2.91 10.68 -23.48
N PHE A 191 1.94 9.79 -23.67
CA PHE A 191 1.56 9.31 -25.00
C PHE A 191 0.08 8.95 -25.09
N LEU A 192 -0.42 8.83 -26.32
CA LEU A 192 -1.72 8.23 -26.62
C LEU A 192 -1.48 6.78 -27.07
N ALA A 193 -1.97 5.81 -26.29
CA ALA A 193 -1.79 4.39 -26.59
C ALA A 193 -2.57 4.00 -27.84
N THR A 194 -1.88 3.69 -28.93
CA THR A 194 -2.49 3.18 -30.16
C THR A 194 -2.85 1.68 -30.10
N ASP A 195 -2.39 0.97 -29.08
CA ASP A 195 -2.72 -0.43 -28.82
C ASP A 195 -2.64 -0.71 -27.31
N ARG A 196 -3.27 -1.80 -26.85
CA ARG A 196 -3.24 -2.25 -25.46
C ARG A 196 -1.89 -2.86 -25.09
N PHE A 197 -1.53 -2.75 -23.80
CA PHE A 197 -0.45 -3.54 -23.22
C PHE A 197 -0.93 -4.96 -22.92
N ALA A 198 -0.14 -5.96 -23.31
CA ALA A 198 -0.32 -7.36 -22.96
C ALA A 198 0.87 -7.86 -22.13
N ASP A 199 0.61 -8.84 -21.27
CA ASP A 199 1.62 -9.46 -20.41
C ASP A 199 2.80 -10.01 -21.26
N GLY A 200 4.03 -9.64 -20.88
CA GLY A 200 5.25 -10.00 -21.61
C GLY A 200 5.63 -9.08 -22.78
N ASP A 201 4.85 -8.04 -23.08
CA ASP A 201 5.26 -7.05 -24.07
C ASP A 201 6.51 -6.28 -23.62
N THR A 202 7.30 -5.84 -24.61
CA THR A 202 8.56 -5.09 -24.43
C THR A 202 8.43 -3.69 -25.01
N ALA A 203 9.41 -2.81 -24.77
CA ALA A 203 9.38 -1.45 -25.29
C ALA A 203 10.71 -0.98 -25.87
N THR A 204 10.60 -0.10 -26.86
CA THR A 204 11.71 0.71 -27.36
C THR A 204 11.34 2.19 -27.35
N ILE A 205 12.33 3.06 -27.14
CA ILE A 205 12.24 4.50 -27.41
C ILE A 205 13.28 4.84 -28.47
N ASP A 206 12.83 5.40 -29.60
CA ASP A 206 13.68 5.74 -30.75
C ASP A 206 14.59 4.56 -31.17
N GLY A 207 14.03 3.35 -31.14
CA GLY A 207 14.72 2.10 -31.47
C GLY A 207 15.60 1.51 -30.37
N THR A 208 15.88 2.25 -29.28
CA THR A 208 16.63 1.74 -28.12
C THR A 208 15.71 0.96 -27.20
N VAL A 209 16.14 -0.21 -26.70
CA VAL A 209 15.34 -1.03 -25.78
C VAL A 209 15.29 -0.39 -24.39
N TYR A 210 14.09 -0.35 -23.80
CA TYR A 210 13.86 0.05 -22.41
C TYR A 210 13.10 -1.05 -21.68
N GLN A 211 13.45 -1.27 -20.41
CA GLN A 211 12.68 -2.12 -19.50
C GLN A 211 11.44 -1.37 -19.02
N MET A 212 10.34 -2.08 -18.82
CA MET A 212 9.09 -1.51 -18.30
C MET A 212 8.73 -2.12 -16.96
N GLN A 213 8.35 -1.27 -16.01
CA GLN A 213 7.92 -1.71 -14.69
C GLN A 213 6.96 -0.71 -14.06
N THR A 214 6.34 -1.12 -12.96
CA THR A 214 5.62 -0.23 -12.07
C THR A 214 6.59 0.55 -11.16
N THR A 215 6.13 1.64 -10.57
CA THR A 215 6.94 2.45 -9.62
C THR A 215 7.48 1.65 -8.43
N ASP A 216 6.83 0.55 -8.04
CA ASP A 216 7.30 -0.35 -6.98
C ASP A 216 8.21 -1.49 -7.48
N GLY A 217 8.67 -1.42 -8.73
CA GLY A 217 9.66 -2.33 -9.31
C GLY A 217 9.09 -3.66 -9.81
N ASN A 218 7.78 -3.80 -9.94
CA ASN A 218 7.16 -5.02 -10.45
C ASN A 218 7.02 -4.97 -11.98
N PRO A 219 7.08 -6.14 -12.67
CA PRO A 219 6.72 -6.22 -14.09
C PRO A 219 5.32 -5.68 -14.36
N LEU A 220 5.12 -5.08 -15.54
CA LEU A 220 3.80 -4.69 -16.00
C LEU A 220 2.94 -5.93 -16.30
N GLU A 221 1.62 -5.77 -16.17
CA GLU A 221 0.66 -6.85 -16.39
C GLU A 221 -0.33 -6.49 -17.49
N ASP A 222 -0.97 -7.50 -18.08
CA ASP A 222 -2.01 -7.33 -19.11
C ASP A 222 -3.03 -6.25 -18.72
N GLY A 223 -3.29 -5.33 -19.65
CA GLY A 223 -4.25 -4.24 -19.43
C GLY A 223 -3.70 -3.04 -18.65
N MET A 224 -2.38 -2.95 -18.42
CA MET A 224 -1.74 -1.77 -17.82
C MET A 224 -2.18 -0.45 -18.49
N PHE A 225 -2.34 -0.48 -19.82
CA PHE A 225 -3.05 0.52 -20.58
C PHE A 225 -3.80 -0.12 -21.76
N THR A 226 -4.81 0.58 -22.27
CA THR A 226 -5.67 0.12 -23.37
C THR A 226 -5.61 1.08 -24.55
N THR A 227 -5.98 0.59 -25.75
CA THR A 227 -6.04 1.42 -26.96
C THR A 227 -6.92 2.65 -26.76
N GLY A 228 -6.42 3.81 -27.17
CA GLY A 228 -7.05 5.12 -27.01
C GLY A 228 -6.79 5.80 -25.67
N ALA A 229 -6.11 5.15 -24.71
CA ALA A 229 -5.83 5.75 -23.42
C ALA A 229 -4.68 6.78 -23.51
N GLY A 230 -4.85 7.93 -22.84
CA GLY A 230 -3.72 8.81 -22.53
C GLY A 230 -2.96 8.24 -21.33
N VAL A 231 -1.66 8.03 -21.48
CA VAL A 231 -0.82 7.37 -20.46
C VAL A 231 0.37 8.25 -20.11
N GLU A 232 0.73 8.24 -18.83
CA GLU A 232 1.90 8.92 -18.28
C GLU A 232 2.89 7.90 -17.70
N MET A 233 4.18 8.18 -17.84
CA MET A 233 5.29 7.38 -17.29
C MET A 233 6.49 8.25 -16.93
N VAL A 234 7.36 7.75 -16.08
CA VAL A 234 8.69 8.33 -15.85
C VAL A 234 9.71 7.56 -16.68
N ILE A 235 10.47 8.29 -17.49
CA ILE A 235 11.54 7.76 -18.33
C ILE A 235 12.87 8.01 -17.63
N ASP A 236 13.62 6.94 -17.34
CA ASP A 236 15.01 7.03 -16.90
C ASP A 236 15.90 6.61 -18.07
N THR A 237 16.52 7.61 -18.72
CA THR A 237 17.36 7.34 -19.89
C THR A 237 18.72 6.77 -19.52
N GLY A 238 19.18 6.93 -18.28
CA GLY A 238 20.43 6.36 -17.79
C GLY A 238 20.29 4.87 -17.49
N ALA A 239 19.22 4.48 -16.79
CA ALA A 239 18.92 3.08 -16.48
C ALA A 239 18.20 2.33 -17.61
N LYS A 240 17.77 3.04 -18.67
CA LYS A 240 16.93 2.50 -19.76
C LYS A 240 15.65 1.85 -19.23
N LEU A 241 14.91 2.63 -18.42
CA LEU A 241 13.76 2.16 -17.66
C LEU A 241 12.54 3.08 -17.84
N LEU A 242 11.36 2.48 -18.03
CA LEU A 242 10.06 3.15 -18.07
C LEU A 242 9.26 2.74 -16.84
N ASN A 243 9.02 3.70 -15.94
CA ASN A 243 8.25 3.49 -14.74
C ASN A 243 6.82 4.00 -14.93
N PHE A 244 5.87 3.08 -14.88
CA PHE A 244 4.45 3.38 -14.97
C PHE A 244 3.81 3.37 -13.59
N LYS A 245 2.76 4.17 -13.41
CA LYS A 245 1.95 4.13 -12.20
C LYS A 245 0.85 3.09 -12.36
N ALA A 246 0.86 2.05 -11.55
CA ALA A 246 -0.22 1.07 -11.52
C ALA A 246 -1.47 1.62 -10.80
N GLY A 247 -2.65 1.19 -11.23
CA GLY A 247 -3.86 1.32 -10.40
C GLY A 247 -3.69 0.51 -9.10
N GLY A 248 -4.23 1.00 -7.98
CA GLY A 248 -4.03 0.44 -6.63
C GLY A 248 -4.66 -0.95 -6.35
N GLY A 249 -4.77 -1.81 -7.35
CA GLY A 249 -5.32 -3.17 -7.23
C GLY A 249 -4.31 -4.24 -6.78
N LEU A 250 -4.79 -5.47 -6.61
CA LEU A 250 -3.94 -6.63 -6.29
C LEU A 250 -3.20 -7.14 -7.53
N THR A 251 -1.86 -7.13 -7.49
CA THR A 251 -1.00 -7.68 -8.56
C THR A 251 -1.07 -9.22 -8.58
N LYS A 252 -0.76 -9.85 -9.73
CA LYS A 252 -0.60 -11.31 -9.85
C LYS A 252 0.47 -11.79 -8.87
N SER A 253 1.56 -11.04 -8.70
CA SER A 253 2.61 -11.35 -7.73
C SER A 253 2.09 -11.36 -6.29
N LYS A 254 1.22 -10.42 -5.91
CA LYS A 254 0.59 -10.39 -4.58
C LYS A 254 -0.43 -11.53 -4.41
N LEU A 255 -1.16 -11.87 -5.47
CA LEU A 255 -2.12 -12.99 -5.47
C LEU A 255 -1.43 -14.36 -5.54
N ALA A 256 -0.24 -14.47 -6.12
CA ALA A 256 0.54 -15.70 -6.17
C ALA A 256 1.01 -16.15 -4.77
N LEU A 257 1.08 -15.21 -3.81
CA LEU A 257 1.33 -15.53 -2.41
C LEU A 257 0.09 -16.11 -1.70
N ALA A 258 -1.10 -16.00 -2.29
CA ALA A 258 -2.32 -16.59 -1.74
C ALA A 258 -2.35 -18.10 -2.02
N ASN A 259 -2.43 -18.91 -0.97
CA ASN A 259 -2.49 -20.38 -1.05
C ASN A 259 -3.92 -20.93 -0.84
N ALA A 260 -4.93 -20.06 -0.86
CA ALA A 260 -6.33 -20.45 -0.72
C ALA A 260 -6.83 -21.20 -1.98
N THR A 261 -7.66 -22.22 -1.77
CA THR A 261 -8.31 -23.03 -2.80
C THR A 261 -9.80 -23.12 -2.51
N GLU A 262 -10.60 -23.59 -3.48
CA GLU A 262 -12.03 -23.80 -3.26
C GLU A 262 -12.30 -24.75 -2.07
N ASP A 263 -11.44 -25.75 -1.86
CA ASP A 263 -11.60 -26.72 -0.77
C ASP A 263 -11.11 -26.21 0.60
N THR A 264 -10.38 -25.09 0.65
CA THR A 264 -9.88 -24.50 1.90
C THR A 264 -10.65 -23.24 2.34
N VAL A 265 -11.44 -22.65 1.43
CA VAL A 265 -12.31 -21.50 1.73
C VAL A 265 -13.73 -21.99 2.06
N PHE A 266 -14.32 -21.43 3.12
CA PHE A 266 -15.66 -21.83 3.56
C PHE A 266 -16.74 -21.64 2.49
N ASN A 267 -17.68 -22.58 2.48
CA ASN A 267 -18.80 -22.56 1.54
C ASN A 267 -19.52 -21.20 1.54
N GLY A 268 -19.71 -20.64 0.35
CA GLY A 268 -20.38 -19.34 0.16
C GLY A 268 -19.51 -18.10 0.44
N LYS A 269 -18.24 -18.25 0.84
CA LYS A 269 -17.29 -17.13 0.92
C LYS A 269 -16.49 -17.01 -0.37
N THR A 270 -16.37 -15.79 -0.88
CA THR A 270 -15.61 -15.51 -2.09
C THR A 270 -14.16 -15.17 -1.76
N PHE A 271 -13.25 -15.55 -2.65
CA PHE A 271 -11.83 -15.18 -2.61
C PHE A 271 -11.31 -14.98 -4.04
N TYR A 272 -10.25 -14.21 -4.19
CA TYR A 272 -9.53 -14.11 -5.46
C TYR A 272 -8.51 -15.24 -5.54
N ALA A 273 -8.61 -16.06 -6.59
CA ALA A 273 -7.58 -17.06 -6.90
C ALA A 273 -6.34 -16.41 -7.52
N GLY A 274 -5.23 -17.16 -7.62
CA GLY A 274 -3.96 -16.66 -8.18
C GLY A 274 -4.06 -16.12 -9.62
N ASP A 275 -5.10 -16.53 -10.36
CA ASP A 275 -5.43 -16.06 -11.71
C ASP A 275 -6.37 -14.85 -11.73
N ARG A 276 -6.64 -14.21 -10.58
CA ARG A 276 -7.57 -13.09 -10.36
C ARG A 276 -9.05 -13.41 -10.52
N THR A 277 -9.40 -14.66 -10.76
CA THR A 277 -10.81 -15.02 -10.84
C THR A 277 -11.41 -14.99 -9.42
N LEU A 278 -12.58 -14.36 -9.29
CA LEU A 278 -13.35 -14.43 -8.06
C LEU A 278 -13.98 -15.82 -7.99
N ARG A 279 -13.59 -16.61 -7.00
CA ARG A 279 -14.08 -17.98 -6.78
C ARG A 279 -14.82 -18.07 -5.46
N THR A 280 -15.68 -19.07 -5.33
CA THR A 280 -16.42 -19.33 -4.10
C THR A 280 -15.90 -20.60 -3.44
N GLY A 281 -15.65 -20.55 -2.15
CA GLY A 281 -15.26 -21.70 -1.36
C GLY A 281 -16.32 -22.80 -1.37
N ARG A 282 -15.87 -24.05 -1.21
CA ARG A 282 -16.65 -25.29 -1.13
C ARG A 282 -16.38 -26.07 0.15
N ALA A 283 -15.45 -25.60 0.99
CA ALA A 283 -15.11 -26.29 2.23
C ALA A 283 -16.37 -26.49 3.09
N LEU A 284 -16.72 -27.76 3.33
CA LEU A 284 -17.96 -28.21 3.98
C LEU A 284 -18.04 -27.91 5.49
N SER A 285 -17.18 -27.05 6.01
CA SER A 285 -17.27 -26.60 7.39
C SER A 285 -18.49 -25.70 7.56
N THR A 286 -19.66 -26.31 7.72
CA THR A 286 -20.81 -25.67 8.33
C THR A 286 -20.43 -25.30 9.76
N LYS A 287 -20.68 -24.05 10.12
CA LYS A 287 -20.73 -23.51 11.49
C LYS A 287 -21.06 -24.61 12.51
N THR A 288 -20.09 -25.04 13.32
CA THR A 288 -20.34 -25.96 14.43
C THR A 288 -20.46 -25.18 15.73
N THR A 289 -21.54 -25.41 16.47
CA THR A 289 -21.70 -24.95 17.85
C THR A 289 -21.07 -25.93 18.85
N ALA A 290 -20.46 -27.02 18.36
CA ALA A 290 -19.84 -28.05 19.18
C ALA A 290 -18.58 -27.51 19.88
N ALA A 291 -18.51 -27.65 21.19
CA ALA A 291 -17.29 -27.46 21.95
C ALA A 291 -16.39 -28.71 21.84
N ALA A 292 -15.12 -28.60 22.24
CA ALA A 292 -14.18 -29.73 22.20
C ALA A 292 -14.73 -31.00 22.91
N ARG A 293 -15.51 -30.84 23.97
CA ARG A 293 -16.14 -31.95 24.71
C ARG A 293 -17.19 -32.71 23.90
N ASP A 294 -17.77 -32.08 22.88
CA ASP A 294 -18.84 -32.63 22.05
C ASP A 294 -18.29 -33.37 20.83
N ILE A 295 -16.97 -33.31 20.61
CA ILE A 295 -16.24 -33.96 19.52
C ILE A 295 -15.45 -35.13 20.10
N LEU A 296 -15.54 -36.30 19.48
CA LEU A 296 -14.82 -37.50 19.91
C LEU A 296 -13.33 -37.25 20.09
N SER A 297 -12.75 -37.82 21.15
CA SER A 297 -11.32 -37.68 21.46
C SER A 297 -10.44 -37.98 20.24
N GLY A 298 -9.58 -37.02 19.90
CA GLY A 298 -8.63 -37.13 18.77
C GLY A 298 -9.23 -36.87 17.38
N LYS A 299 -10.55 -36.63 17.26
CA LYS A 299 -11.15 -36.09 16.02
C LYS A 299 -11.08 -34.57 16.01
N THR A 300 -11.11 -33.96 14.83
CA THR A 300 -10.97 -32.50 14.69
C THR A 300 -12.17 -31.88 13.97
N ALA A 301 -12.44 -30.60 14.26
CA ALA A 301 -13.43 -29.77 13.57
C ALA A 301 -12.95 -28.30 13.53
N TYR A 302 -13.59 -27.43 12.74
CA TYR A 302 -13.31 -25.98 12.71
C TYR A 302 -14.42 -25.19 13.39
N ASN A 303 -14.07 -24.19 14.21
CA ASN A 303 -15.03 -23.35 14.92
C ASN A 303 -15.53 -22.16 14.08
N GLU A 304 -16.43 -21.33 14.64
CA GLU A 304 -17.02 -20.17 13.94
C GLU A 304 -16.00 -19.10 13.48
N LEU A 305 -14.79 -19.10 14.06
CA LEU A 305 -13.68 -18.24 13.70
C LEU A 305 -12.68 -18.94 12.75
N GLY A 306 -12.99 -20.13 12.27
CA GLY A 306 -12.12 -20.96 11.43
C GLY A 306 -10.91 -21.56 12.14
N ARG A 307 -10.93 -21.66 13.47
CA ARG A 307 -9.85 -22.29 14.25
C ARG A 307 -10.11 -23.79 14.41
N LEU A 308 -9.08 -24.60 14.25
CA LEU A 308 -9.12 -26.04 14.49
C LEU A 308 -9.37 -26.32 15.98
N ILE A 309 -10.37 -27.15 16.28
CA ILE A 309 -10.66 -27.72 17.60
C ILE A 309 -10.38 -29.21 17.53
N THR A 310 -9.60 -29.73 18.49
CA THR A 310 -9.44 -31.17 18.70
C THR A 310 -10.40 -31.64 19.78
N GLY A 311 -11.15 -32.69 19.48
CA GLY A 311 -12.12 -33.28 20.38
C GLY A 311 -11.48 -33.88 21.62
N THR A 312 -12.18 -33.72 22.75
CA THR A 312 -11.85 -34.26 24.07
C THR A 312 -13.01 -35.08 24.64
N GLY A 313 -14.09 -35.28 23.87
CA GLY A 313 -15.24 -36.07 24.25
C GLY A 313 -14.87 -37.54 24.51
N ARG A 314 -15.40 -38.10 25.60
CA ARG A 314 -15.22 -39.52 25.98
C ARG A 314 -16.23 -40.39 25.22
N THR A 315 -15.78 -41.52 24.68
CA THR A 315 -16.62 -42.44 23.89
C THR A 315 -17.52 -43.28 24.80
N VAL A 316 -18.83 -43.33 24.50
CA VAL A 316 -19.74 -44.40 24.95
C VAL A 316 -19.84 -45.42 23.82
N LEU A 317 -19.34 -46.63 24.01
CA LEU A 317 -19.59 -47.74 23.08
C LEU A 317 -20.94 -48.38 23.43
N ALA A 318 -22.02 -47.97 22.78
CA ALA A 318 -23.28 -48.70 22.79
C ALA A 318 -23.28 -49.69 21.62
N GLY A 319 -23.28 -51.00 21.92
CA GLY A 319 -23.45 -52.05 20.92
C GLY A 319 -24.67 -52.90 21.25
N SER A 320 -25.56 -53.14 20.29
CA SER A 320 -26.65 -54.11 20.40
C SER A 320 -26.18 -55.47 19.87
N ILE A 321 -26.28 -56.53 20.68
CA ILE A 321 -26.28 -57.90 20.15
C ILE A 321 -27.72 -58.11 19.66
N GLY A 322 -27.87 -58.48 18.38
CA GLY A 322 -29.18 -58.61 17.71
C GLY A 322 -30.13 -59.62 18.39
N PRO A 323 -31.36 -59.77 17.86
CA PRO A 323 -32.52 -60.31 18.59
C PRO A 323 -32.48 -61.79 18.97
N THR A 324 -31.38 -62.50 18.71
CA THR A 324 -31.24 -63.94 19.02
C THR A 324 -29.90 -64.18 19.73
N ILE A 325 -29.96 -64.50 21.02
CA ILE A 325 -28.80 -65.00 21.77
C ILE A 325 -28.71 -66.51 21.53
N GLU A 326 -27.71 -66.96 20.77
CA GLU A 326 -27.42 -68.38 20.55
C GLU A 326 -26.34 -68.88 21.54
N TYR A 327 -26.26 -70.20 21.75
CA TYR A 327 -25.21 -70.83 22.57
C TYR A 327 -23.83 -70.63 21.93
N LYS A 328 -23.22 -69.47 22.18
CA LYS A 328 -21.94 -69.08 21.61
C LYS A 328 -21.26 -68.04 22.48
N THR A 329 -19.95 -68.01 22.39
CA THR A 329 -19.14 -66.92 22.94
C THR A 329 -19.13 -65.75 21.97
N TYR A 330 -19.53 -64.57 22.46
CA TYR A 330 -19.44 -63.31 21.73
C TYR A 330 -18.19 -62.57 22.19
N THR A 331 -17.23 -62.36 21.29
CA THR A 331 -15.98 -61.64 21.58
C THR A 331 -16.03 -60.27 20.94
N ILE A 332 -15.83 -59.23 21.76
CA ILE A 332 -15.80 -57.84 21.33
C ILE A 332 -14.36 -57.32 21.54
N PRO A 333 -13.64 -56.97 20.46
CA PRO A 333 -12.29 -56.42 20.58
C PRO A 333 -12.32 -55.02 21.19
N TYR A 334 -11.31 -54.66 21.98
CA TYR A 334 -11.12 -53.25 22.33
C TYR A 334 -10.68 -52.53 21.05
N GLY A 335 -11.45 -51.54 20.60
CA GLY A 335 -11.06 -50.74 19.44
C GLY A 335 -9.65 -50.16 19.62
N ASN A 336 -8.85 -50.18 18.55
CA ASN A 336 -7.39 -49.98 18.52
C ASN A 336 -6.85 -48.66 19.12
N ASN A 337 -7.69 -47.77 19.67
CA ASN A 337 -7.29 -46.43 20.14
C ASN A 337 -7.53 -46.16 21.63
N LEU A 338 -7.87 -47.15 22.44
CA LEU A 338 -8.29 -46.91 23.84
C LEU A 338 -7.16 -46.95 24.88
N GLY A 339 -5.97 -47.49 24.56
CA GLY A 339 -5.12 -48.02 25.61
C GLY A 339 -5.88 -49.10 26.41
N LYS A 340 -5.22 -49.83 27.30
CA LYS A 340 -5.95 -50.82 28.13
C LYS A 340 -6.95 -50.06 29.02
N PRO A 341 -8.27 -50.33 28.95
CA PRO A 341 -9.24 -49.67 29.84
C PRO A 341 -8.84 -49.92 31.29
N LYS A 342 -8.98 -48.95 32.21
CA LYS A 342 -8.51 -49.14 33.59
C LYS A 342 -9.49 -49.95 34.44
N ALA A 343 -10.79 -49.92 34.10
CA ALA A 343 -11.82 -50.78 34.68
C ALA A 343 -12.94 -51.07 33.65
N ILE A 344 -13.59 -52.23 33.76
CA ILE A 344 -14.81 -52.54 33.00
C ILE A 344 -15.94 -52.78 34.01
N LEU A 345 -17.10 -52.15 33.78
CA LEU A 345 -18.30 -52.34 34.58
C LEU A 345 -19.48 -52.70 33.67
N ALA A 346 -19.66 -54.00 33.44
CA ALA A 346 -20.76 -54.50 32.62
C ALA A 346 -22.06 -54.63 33.43
N TYR A 347 -23.18 -54.10 32.93
CA TYR A 347 -24.51 -54.28 33.49
C TYR A 347 -25.41 -55.03 32.50
N PHE A 348 -26.03 -56.13 32.94
CA PHE A 348 -26.95 -56.91 32.13
C PHE A 348 -28.36 -56.83 32.72
N ASN A 349 -29.35 -56.44 31.92
CA ASN A 349 -30.76 -56.53 32.25
C ASN A 349 -31.41 -57.48 31.23
N VAL A 350 -31.87 -58.65 31.66
CA VAL A 350 -32.60 -59.58 30.78
C VAL A 350 -34.06 -59.57 31.17
N TRP A 351 -34.95 -59.21 30.24
CA TRP A 351 -36.39 -59.45 30.35
C TRP A 351 -36.72 -60.82 29.77
N VAL A 352 -37.55 -61.60 30.46
CA VAL A 352 -37.97 -62.94 30.02
C VAL A 352 -39.49 -62.95 29.85
N ASP A 353 -39.97 -63.04 28.62
CA ASP A 353 -41.39 -63.21 28.32
C ASP A 353 -41.77 -64.71 28.35
N GLY A 354 -41.97 -65.25 29.56
CA GLY A 354 -42.74 -66.48 29.82
C GLY A 354 -42.13 -67.83 29.43
N TYR A 355 -42.28 -68.84 30.28
CA TYR A 355 -42.16 -70.25 29.91
C TYR A 355 -43.52 -70.77 29.45
N ALA A 356 -43.62 -71.30 28.23
CA ALA A 356 -44.83 -72.00 27.79
C ALA A 356 -44.59 -73.52 27.80
N THR A 357 -45.17 -74.22 28.78
CA THR A 357 -45.59 -75.61 28.61
C THR A 357 -47.04 -75.63 28.14
N PRO A 358 -47.43 -76.47 27.16
CA PRO A 358 -48.81 -76.50 26.67
C PRO A 358 -49.80 -76.85 27.79
N GLY A 359 -50.74 -75.94 28.08
CA GLY A 359 -51.90 -76.22 28.94
C GLY A 359 -51.90 -75.64 30.36
N GLN A 360 -50.93 -74.81 30.76
CA GLN A 360 -50.99 -74.08 32.04
C GLN A 360 -50.82 -72.57 31.84
N GLN A 361 -51.62 -71.77 32.56
CA GLN A 361 -51.46 -70.32 32.58
C GLN A 361 -50.15 -69.92 33.29
N PRO A 362 -49.35 -69.00 32.71
CA PRO A 362 -48.10 -68.56 33.33
C PRO A 362 -48.39 -67.68 34.55
N SER A 363 -47.78 -68.03 35.69
CA SER A 363 -47.71 -67.19 36.88
C SER A 363 -46.60 -66.15 36.70
N PHE A 364 -46.96 -64.88 36.77
CA PHE A 364 -46.02 -63.75 36.64
C PHE A 364 -45.18 -63.59 37.90
N SER A 365 -43.88 -63.82 37.79
CA SER A 365 -42.88 -63.26 38.72
C SER A 365 -41.62 -62.91 37.92
N PRO A 366 -41.09 -61.68 38.03
CA PRO A 366 -39.88 -61.27 37.31
C PRO A 366 -38.64 -61.99 37.85
N TYR A 367 -37.86 -62.60 36.95
CA TYR A 367 -36.59 -63.24 37.28
C TYR A 367 -35.47 -62.18 37.35
N PHE A 368 -34.80 -62.06 38.49
CA PHE A 368 -33.65 -61.16 38.67
C PHE A 368 -32.33 -61.95 38.67
N PHE A 369 -31.37 -61.56 37.84
CA PHE A 369 -29.97 -61.92 38.02
C PHE A 369 -29.31 -60.86 38.93
N ARG A 370 -28.62 -61.27 39.99
CA ARG A 370 -27.73 -60.38 40.77
C ARG A 370 -26.31 -60.95 40.75
N GLY A 371 -25.40 -60.20 40.14
CA GLY A 371 -23.96 -60.42 40.18
C GLY A 371 -23.24 -59.27 39.48
N ALA A 372 -22.08 -58.87 40.00
CA ALA A 372 -21.17 -57.93 39.35
C ALA A 372 -19.81 -58.63 39.20
N VAL A 373 -19.23 -58.59 38.00
CA VAL A 373 -17.84 -58.95 37.79
C VAL A 373 -17.06 -57.65 37.65
N SER A 374 -16.24 -57.34 38.65
CA SER A 374 -15.37 -56.15 38.64
C SER A 374 -13.91 -56.60 38.68
N GLY A 375 -13.09 -56.05 37.79
CA GLY A 375 -11.64 -56.24 37.80
C GLY A 375 -10.92 -54.95 37.38
N GLN A 376 -9.80 -54.64 38.03
CA GLN A 376 -8.87 -53.62 37.55
C GLN A 376 -7.99 -54.24 36.45
N LEU A 377 -7.93 -53.59 35.29
CA LEU A 377 -7.23 -54.10 34.09
C LEU A 377 -5.75 -53.72 34.05
N ASN A 378 -5.32 -52.78 34.90
CA ASN A 378 -3.90 -52.42 35.02
C ASN A 378 -3.15 -53.53 35.77
N GLY A 379 -2.48 -54.41 35.02
CA GLY A 379 -1.59 -55.45 35.56
C GLY A 379 -2.00 -56.90 35.27
N LEU A 380 -3.03 -57.13 34.44
CA LEU A 380 -3.43 -58.50 34.08
C LEU A 380 -2.40 -59.17 33.17
N SER A 381 -1.72 -60.20 33.71
CA SER A 381 -0.87 -61.13 32.95
C SER A 381 -1.62 -62.37 32.46
N THR A 382 -2.81 -62.63 32.99
CA THR A 382 -3.73 -63.73 32.62
C THR A 382 -5.19 -63.26 32.67
N ALA A 383 -6.07 -63.90 31.90
CA ALA A 383 -7.48 -63.52 31.78
C ALA A 383 -8.23 -63.61 33.12
N VAL A 384 -9.10 -62.64 33.39
CA VAL A 384 -10.00 -62.68 34.56
C VAL A 384 -11.39 -63.05 34.10
N SER A 385 -11.94 -64.08 34.73
CA SER A 385 -13.28 -64.60 34.44
C SER A 385 -14.13 -64.54 35.69
N GLY A 386 -15.37 -64.09 35.54
CA GLY A 386 -16.37 -64.14 36.61
C GLY A 386 -17.65 -64.78 36.11
N THR A 387 -18.28 -65.58 36.98
CA THR A 387 -19.55 -66.25 36.68
C THR A 387 -20.68 -65.54 37.40
N MET A 388 -21.68 -65.09 36.64
CA MET A 388 -22.93 -64.55 37.18
C MET A 388 -23.95 -65.68 37.25
N ARG A 389 -24.52 -65.93 38.43
CA ARG A 389 -25.50 -67.01 38.67
C ARG A 389 -26.92 -66.52 38.49
N ASN A 390 -27.77 -67.34 37.87
CA ASN A 390 -29.22 -67.20 37.95
C ASN A 390 -29.69 -67.53 39.37
N GLN A 391 -30.49 -66.68 40.02
CA GLN A 391 -30.92 -66.92 41.40
C GLN A 391 -31.91 -68.09 41.54
N ASN A 392 -32.58 -68.52 40.46
CA ASN A 392 -33.61 -69.56 40.52
C ASN A 392 -33.31 -70.82 39.70
N GLN A 393 -32.12 -70.92 39.08
CA GLN A 393 -31.60 -72.17 38.52
C GLN A 393 -30.12 -72.31 38.88
N SER A 394 -29.78 -73.33 39.66
CA SER A 394 -28.41 -73.58 40.11
C SER A 394 -27.43 -73.96 38.98
N SER A 395 -27.92 -74.21 37.76
CA SER A 395 -27.16 -74.67 36.61
C SER A 395 -27.04 -73.68 35.44
N ALA A 396 -27.64 -72.49 35.52
CA ALA A 396 -27.56 -71.45 34.48
C ALA A 396 -26.62 -70.30 34.90
N ASN A 397 -25.49 -70.20 34.21
CA ASN A 397 -24.35 -69.35 34.54
C ASN A 397 -23.87 -68.60 33.30
N THR A 398 -23.86 -67.27 33.33
CA THR A 398 -23.18 -66.46 32.30
C THR A 398 -21.76 -66.15 32.76
N THR A 399 -20.77 -66.43 31.90
CA THR A 399 -19.36 -66.13 32.18
C THR A 399 -18.93 -64.93 31.36
N LEU A 400 -18.46 -63.88 32.06
CA LEU A 400 -17.76 -62.77 31.45
C LEU A 400 -16.26 -63.00 31.61
N THR A 401 -15.55 -63.02 30.49
CA THR A 401 -14.09 -63.13 30.45
C THR A 401 -13.51 -61.85 29.89
N ILE A 402 -12.59 -61.25 30.63
CA ILE A 402 -11.87 -60.04 30.23
C ILE A 402 -10.44 -60.47 29.87
N ASN A 403 -10.10 -60.33 28.59
CA ASN A 403 -8.76 -60.58 28.07
C ASN A 403 -7.97 -59.26 27.95
N SER A 404 -6.70 -59.36 27.56
CA SER A 404 -5.80 -58.22 27.38
C SER A 404 -6.18 -57.31 26.20
N ASP A 405 -6.88 -57.84 25.19
CA ASP A 405 -7.19 -57.18 23.91
C ASP A 405 -8.69 -57.23 23.54
N SER A 406 -9.49 -57.94 24.32
CA SER A 406 -10.91 -58.17 24.08
C SER A 406 -11.65 -58.47 25.38
N PHE A 407 -12.98 -58.43 25.34
CA PHE A 407 -13.79 -59.12 26.33
C PHE A 407 -14.76 -60.07 25.62
N SER A 408 -15.12 -61.14 26.31
CA SER A 408 -15.98 -62.19 25.81
C SER A 408 -17.10 -62.48 26.80
N VAL A 409 -18.32 -62.64 26.29
CA VAL A 409 -19.48 -63.08 27.08
C VAL A 409 -19.89 -64.46 26.58
N THR A 410 -19.99 -65.42 27.50
CA THR A 410 -20.44 -66.79 27.20
C THR A 410 -21.67 -67.13 28.03
N PHE A 411 -22.75 -67.49 27.35
CA PHE A 411 -24.00 -67.94 27.97
C PHE A 411 -24.02 -69.47 28.10
N SER A 412 -24.54 -70.01 29.21
CA SER A 412 -24.60 -71.46 29.45
C SER A 412 -25.86 -72.12 28.90
N LYS A 413 -25.83 -73.46 28.76
CA LYS A 413 -26.76 -74.31 27.99
C LYS A 413 -28.25 -74.25 28.38
N TYR A 414 -28.65 -73.53 29.43
CA TYR A 414 -30.04 -73.47 29.90
C TYR A 414 -30.73 -72.11 29.70
N ASP A 415 -30.06 -71.12 29.12
CA ASP A 415 -30.65 -69.80 28.84
C ASP A 415 -31.23 -69.78 27.42
N TYR A 416 -32.38 -70.44 27.20
CA TYR A 416 -33.17 -70.27 25.97
C TYR A 416 -34.28 -69.26 26.26
N VAL A 417 -34.14 -68.03 25.74
CA VAL A 417 -35.17 -66.99 25.82
C VAL A 417 -35.37 -66.42 24.43
N ALA A 418 -36.52 -66.70 23.81
CA ALA A 418 -36.94 -66.02 22.60
C ALA A 418 -37.49 -64.65 23.01
N GLY A 419 -36.92 -63.56 22.47
CA GLY A 419 -37.46 -62.20 22.62
C GLY A 419 -36.81 -61.30 23.67
N SER A 420 -35.61 -61.60 24.18
CA SER A 420 -34.90 -60.70 25.10
C SER A 420 -34.11 -59.62 24.36
N GLU A 421 -34.50 -58.35 24.56
CA GLU A 421 -33.71 -57.20 24.13
C GLU A 421 -33.05 -56.50 25.35
N PHE A 422 -31.87 -55.95 25.10
CA PHE A 422 -31.03 -55.05 25.92
C PHE A 422 -29.86 -55.66 26.73
N CYS A 423 -28.65 -55.24 26.36
CA CYS A 423 -27.42 -55.42 27.12
C CYS A 423 -26.66 -54.07 27.14
N TYR A 424 -26.32 -53.54 28.32
CA TYR A 424 -25.60 -52.26 28.48
C TYR A 424 -24.23 -52.48 29.12
N ILE A 425 -23.16 -52.48 28.33
CA ILE A 425 -21.80 -52.62 28.84
C ILE A 425 -21.17 -51.24 28.96
N CYS A 426 -20.99 -50.74 30.18
CA CYS A 426 -20.25 -49.51 30.43
C CYS A 426 -18.77 -49.82 30.70
N ILE A 427 -17.88 -49.22 29.92
CA ILE A 427 -16.43 -49.38 30.07
C ILE A 427 -15.86 -48.01 30.46
N TRP A 428 -15.07 -47.93 31.54
CA TRP A 428 -14.59 -46.66 32.12
C TRP A 428 -13.07 -46.56 32.18
#